data_AF-A0A6L8KZ58-F1
#
_entry.id   AF-A0A6L8KZ58-F1
#
_cell.length_a   1.000
_cell.length_b   1.000
_cell.length_c   1.000
_cell.angle_alpha   90.00
_cell.angle_beta   90.00
_cell.angle_gamma   90.00
#
_symmetry.space_group_name_H-M   'P 1'
#
loop_
_entity.id
_entity.type
_entity.pdbx_description
1 polymer ?
#
loop_
_entity_poly.entity_id
_entity_poly.type
_entity_poly.pdbx_seq_one_letter_code
_entity_poly.pdbx_strand_id
1 'polypeptide(L)'
;MKTKTLMMTGLLSMISAAAFAQNPVAQVHQDNTQIRQDSKQIHQDNREIKHDNAVIAVKKNEVAAGQQQLQAERQQRTTLARAEQADVKKGDLAGAQQLDQARRGEQQVIRQQKQEIKHDEKVIAHRQADKQETKIARHEEKVQRHEDKVKRDHDAAKI
;
A
#
# COMPACT_ATOMS: atom_id res chain seq x y z
N MET A 1 -29.20 -14.87 6.33
CA MET A 1 -30.54 -14.31 5.99
C MET A 1 -30.50 -13.95 4.51
N LYS A 2 -31.12 -14.76 3.63
CA LYS A 2 -32.41 -14.50 2.95
C LYS A 2 -32.50 -13.05 2.43
N THR A 3 -32.19 -12.82 1.15
CA THR A 3 -33.09 -12.77 -0.04
C THR A 3 -33.35 -11.33 -0.47
N LYS A 4 -33.10 -11.03 -1.75
CA LYS A 4 -34.00 -10.25 -2.62
C LYS A 4 -33.50 -10.35 -4.07
N THR A 5 -33.86 -11.47 -4.68
CA THR A 5 -34.03 -11.58 -6.14
C THR A 5 -35.12 -10.59 -6.52
N LEU A 6 -34.79 -9.58 -7.30
CA LEU A 6 -35.77 -8.72 -7.98
C LEU A 6 -35.68 -9.09 -9.46
N MET A 7 -36.51 -10.05 -9.85
CA MET A 7 -36.89 -10.24 -11.24
C MET A 7 -37.65 -9.00 -11.68
N MET A 8 -37.14 -8.29 -12.68
CA MET A 8 -37.92 -7.31 -13.42
C MET A 8 -38.11 -7.82 -14.85
N THR A 9 -39.28 -8.43 -15.05
CA THR A 9 -39.81 -8.87 -16.32
C THR A 9 -40.31 -7.66 -17.11
N GLY A 10 -39.87 -7.55 -18.36
CA GLY A 10 -40.66 -7.02 -19.47
C GLY A 10 -40.75 -5.50 -19.60
N LEU A 11 -40.16 -4.98 -20.69
CA LEU A 11 -40.90 -4.23 -21.71
C LEU A 11 -40.08 -4.22 -23.01
N LEU A 12 -40.50 -5.06 -23.96
CA LEU A 12 -40.18 -4.86 -25.37
C LEU A 12 -40.60 -3.44 -25.76
N SER A 13 -39.63 -2.60 -26.06
CA SER A 13 -39.84 -1.40 -26.86
C SER A 13 -38.88 -1.47 -28.04
N MET A 14 -39.41 -1.97 -29.16
CA MET A 14 -38.83 -1.77 -30.48
C MET A 14 -38.75 -0.26 -30.71
N ILE A 15 -37.57 0.32 -30.48
CA ILE A 15 -37.24 1.64 -30.96
C ILE A 15 -36.54 1.44 -32.28
N SER A 16 -37.26 1.85 -33.32
CA SER A 16 -36.89 2.00 -34.71
C SER A 16 -35.40 2.28 -34.90
N ALA A 17 -34.81 1.58 -35.86
CA ALA A 17 -33.48 1.85 -36.38
C ALA A 17 -33.40 3.28 -36.96
N ALA A 18 -33.12 4.25 -36.10
CA ALA A 18 -32.49 5.49 -36.52
C ALA A 18 -31.00 5.19 -36.56
N ALA A 19 -30.49 4.85 -37.74
CA ALA A 19 -29.07 4.93 -38.04
C ALA A 19 -28.65 6.40 -37.93
N PHE A 20 -28.40 6.86 -36.71
CA PHE A 20 -27.76 8.15 -36.49
C PHE A 20 -26.35 8.03 -37.04
N ALA A 21 -26.12 8.70 -38.18
CA ALA A 21 -24.79 8.98 -38.68
C ALA A 21 -23.97 9.60 -37.53
N GLN A 22 -23.05 8.82 -36.95
CA GLN A 22 -22.05 9.36 -36.03
C GLN A 22 -21.27 10.42 -36.79
N ASN A 23 -21.46 11.70 -36.46
CA ASN A 23 -20.66 12.76 -37.04
C ASN A 23 -19.21 12.57 -36.54
N PRO A 24 -18.26 12.16 -37.39
CA PRO A 24 -16.93 11.75 -36.96
C PRO A 24 -16.19 12.88 -36.21
N VAL A 25 -16.52 14.13 -36.52
CA VAL A 25 -15.98 15.31 -35.83
C VAL A 25 -16.48 15.41 -34.39
N ALA A 26 -17.77 15.10 -34.14
CA ALA A 26 -18.33 15.10 -32.79
C ALA A 26 -17.72 13.99 -31.93
N GLN A 27 -17.50 12.81 -32.52
CA GLN A 27 -16.84 11.68 -31.86
C GLN A 27 -15.40 12.02 -31.44
N VAL A 28 -14.62 12.62 -32.36
CA VAL A 28 -13.25 13.07 -32.08
C VAL A 28 -13.21 14.13 -30.97
N HIS A 29 -14.17 15.05 -30.92
CA HIS A 29 -14.26 16.03 -29.83
C HIS A 29 -14.54 15.38 -28.46
N GLN A 30 -15.42 14.38 -28.43
CA GLN A 30 -15.71 13.63 -27.21
C GLN A 30 -14.49 12.84 -26.74
N ASP A 31 -13.83 12.11 -27.64
CA ASP A 31 -12.62 11.33 -27.32
C ASP A 31 -11.47 12.25 -26.86
N ASN A 32 -11.28 13.40 -27.48
CA ASN A 32 -10.28 14.39 -27.04
C ASN A 32 -10.57 14.96 -25.64
N THR A 33 -11.86 15.12 -25.29
CA THR A 33 -12.26 15.57 -23.96
C THR A 33 -11.98 14.49 -22.91
N GLN A 34 -12.29 13.23 -23.23
CA GLN A 34 -11.97 12.08 -22.39
C GLN A 34 -10.46 11.93 -22.18
N ILE A 35 -9.66 11.98 -23.23
CA ILE A 35 -8.18 11.90 -23.16
C ILE A 35 -7.62 12.96 -22.22
N ARG A 36 -8.15 14.19 -22.23
CA ARG A 36 -7.71 15.26 -21.33
C ARG A 36 -8.06 14.96 -19.87
N GLN A 37 -9.23 14.40 -19.61
CA GLN A 37 -9.64 13.99 -18.26
C GLN A 37 -8.75 12.84 -17.76
N ASP A 38 -8.56 11.81 -18.59
CA ASP A 38 -7.73 10.65 -18.27
C ASP A 38 -6.27 11.07 -18.01
N SER A 39 -5.73 11.99 -18.81
CA SER A 39 -4.39 12.52 -18.61
C SER A 39 -4.25 13.20 -17.24
N LYS A 40 -5.27 13.97 -16.82
CA LYS A 40 -5.28 14.59 -15.48
C LYS A 40 -5.31 13.53 -14.38
N GLN A 41 -6.14 12.49 -14.52
CA GLN A 41 -6.23 11.40 -13.56
C GLN A 41 -4.90 10.65 -13.44
N ILE A 42 -4.30 10.24 -14.57
CA ILE A 42 -3.00 9.57 -14.61
C ILE A 42 -1.92 10.44 -13.92
N HIS A 43 -1.93 11.76 -14.13
CA HIS A 43 -1.01 12.65 -13.44
C HIS A 43 -1.23 12.67 -11.92
N GLN A 44 -2.47 12.63 -11.44
CA GLN A 44 -2.78 12.58 -10.01
C GLN A 44 -2.32 11.26 -9.40
N ASP A 45 -2.72 10.13 -9.97
CA ASP A 45 -2.31 8.81 -9.47
C ASP A 45 -0.78 8.65 -9.47
N ASN A 46 -0.10 9.18 -10.49
CA ASN A 46 1.37 9.12 -10.54
C ASN A 46 2.02 9.97 -9.44
N ARG A 47 1.39 11.07 -9.01
CA ARG A 47 1.85 11.83 -7.84
C ARG A 47 1.64 11.05 -6.56
N GLU A 48 0.49 10.38 -6.42
CA GLU A 48 0.18 9.53 -5.26
C GLU A 48 1.18 8.37 -5.14
N ILE A 49 1.40 7.61 -6.22
CA ILE A 49 2.39 6.52 -6.24
C ILE A 49 3.80 7.03 -5.89
N LYS A 50 4.18 8.22 -6.38
CA LYS A 50 5.48 8.84 -6.04
C LYS A 50 5.56 9.18 -4.55
N HIS A 51 4.49 9.76 -4.01
CA HIS A 51 4.38 10.06 -2.59
C HIS A 51 4.51 8.80 -1.74
N ASP A 52 3.75 7.74 -2.05
CA ASP A 52 3.83 6.48 -1.29
C ASP A 52 5.20 5.83 -1.39
N ASN A 53 5.85 5.88 -2.55
CA ASN A 53 7.22 5.40 -2.69
C ASN A 53 8.21 6.19 -1.81
N ALA A 54 8.04 7.51 -1.69
CA ALA A 54 8.87 8.32 -0.81
C ALA A 54 8.66 7.96 0.67
N VAL A 55 7.40 7.81 1.09
CA VAL A 55 7.05 7.38 2.46
C VAL A 55 7.64 6.00 2.76
N ILE A 56 7.48 5.03 1.85
CA ILE A 56 8.04 3.68 2.00
C ILE A 56 9.56 3.73 2.13
N ALA A 57 10.23 4.56 1.32
CA ALA A 57 11.70 4.68 1.37
C ALA A 57 12.17 5.21 2.72
N VAL A 58 11.53 6.28 3.23
CA VAL A 58 11.83 6.83 4.56
C VAL A 58 11.61 5.77 5.65
N LYS A 59 10.44 5.12 5.66
CA LYS A 59 10.11 4.10 6.67
C LYS A 59 11.05 2.90 6.62
N LYS A 60 11.50 2.48 5.43
CA LYS A 60 12.51 1.42 5.31
C LYS A 60 13.85 1.81 5.95
N ASN A 61 14.27 3.06 5.81
CA ASN A 61 15.49 3.56 6.44
C ASN A 61 15.35 3.61 7.96
N GLU A 62 14.19 4.05 8.47
CA GLU A 62 13.88 4.06 9.90
C GLU A 62 13.90 2.64 10.49
N VAL A 63 13.27 1.68 9.81
CA VAL A 63 13.32 0.26 10.18
C VAL A 63 14.76 -0.26 10.20
N ALA A 64 15.56 0.06 9.18
CA ALA A 64 16.96 -0.38 9.12
C ALA A 64 17.80 0.22 10.26
N ALA A 65 17.64 1.51 10.55
CA ALA A 65 18.31 2.18 11.66
C ALA A 65 17.90 1.57 13.01
N GLY A 66 16.60 1.36 13.23
CA GLY A 66 16.08 0.71 14.44
C GLY A 66 16.62 -0.73 14.60
N GLN A 67 16.74 -1.48 13.51
CA GLN A 67 17.33 -2.83 13.55
C GLN A 67 18.82 -2.80 13.91
N GLN A 68 19.59 -1.83 13.40
CA GLN A 68 20.99 -1.66 13.76
C GLN A 68 21.16 -1.31 15.24
N GLN A 69 20.36 -0.36 15.75
CA GLN A 69 20.36 0.00 17.17
C GLN A 69 20.01 -1.20 18.04
N LEU A 70 18.98 -1.97 17.67
CA LEU A 70 18.58 -3.16 18.40
C LEU A 70 19.69 -4.23 18.44
N GLN A 71 20.51 -4.34 17.40
CA GLN A 71 21.67 -5.24 17.42
C GLN A 71 22.77 -4.76 18.35
N ALA A 72 23.08 -3.46 18.34
CA ALA A 72 24.05 -2.87 19.27
C ALA A 72 23.62 -3.07 20.73
N GLU A 73 22.35 -2.82 21.06
CA GLU A 73 21.81 -3.00 22.41
C GLU A 73 21.81 -4.48 22.84
N ARG A 74 21.57 -5.42 21.91
CA ARG A 74 21.70 -6.87 22.21
C ARG A 74 23.13 -7.26 22.58
N GLN A 75 24.13 -6.66 21.93
CA GLN A 75 25.53 -6.89 22.26
C GLN A 75 25.86 -6.34 23.65
N GLN A 76 25.46 -5.10 23.95
CA GLN A 76 25.63 -4.47 25.26
C GLN A 76 25.00 -5.32 26.38
N ARG A 77 23.74 -5.75 26.19
CA ARG A 77 23.05 -6.63 27.13
C ARG A 77 23.79 -7.95 27.37
N THR A 78 24.40 -8.53 26.34
CA THR A 78 25.18 -9.77 26.46
C THR A 78 26.45 -9.53 27.26
N THR A 79 27.11 -8.39 27.08
CA THR A 79 28.26 -7.98 27.89
C THR A 79 27.87 -7.78 29.35
N LEU A 80 26.78 -7.08 29.63
CA LEU A 80 26.26 -6.88 30.99
C LEU A 80 25.92 -8.21 31.66
N ALA A 81 25.26 -9.14 30.96
CA ALA A 81 24.93 -10.45 31.50
C ALA A 81 26.19 -11.28 31.85
N ARG A 82 27.27 -11.15 31.07
CA ARG A 82 28.56 -11.79 31.40
C ARG A 82 29.22 -11.16 32.63
N ALA A 83 29.15 -9.85 32.76
CA ALA A 83 29.66 -9.13 33.93
C ALA A 83 28.86 -9.53 35.19
N GLU A 84 27.53 -9.55 35.10
CA GLU A 84 26.62 -10.01 36.15
C GLU A 84 27.00 -11.42 36.61
N GLN A 85 27.18 -12.36 35.68
CA GLN A 85 27.58 -13.72 36.00
C GLN A 85 28.98 -13.81 36.65
N ALA A 86 29.91 -12.93 36.27
CA ALA A 86 31.22 -12.85 36.89
C ALA A 86 31.15 -12.36 38.34
N ASP A 87 30.29 -11.37 38.64
CA ASP A 87 30.09 -10.85 40.00
C ASP A 87 29.42 -11.89 40.89
N VAL A 88 28.39 -12.58 40.37
CA VAL A 88 27.76 -13.72 41.06
C VAL A 88 28.81 -14.79 41.39
N LYS A 89 29.68 -15.14 40.44
CA LYS A 89 30.73 -16.15 40.66
C LYS A 89 31.76 -15.73 41.71
N LYS A 90 32.03 -14.43 41.85
CA LYS A 90 32.92 -13.87 42.89
C LYS A 90 32.24 -13.70 44.25
N GLY A 91 30.92 -13.93 44.33
CA GLY A 91 30.12 -13.71 45.54
C GLY A 91 29.71 -12.25 45.75
N ASP A 92 29.93 -11.37 44.77
CA ASP A 92 29.46 -9.98 44.82
C ASP A 92 28.00 -9.92 44.33
N LEU A 93 27.08 -10.12 45.28
CA LEU A 93 25.65 -10.10 45.01
C LEU A 93 25.11 -8.67 44.79
N ALA A 94 25.76 -7.66 45.37
CA ALA A 94 25.33 -6.27 45.23
C ALA A 94 25.60 -5.75 43.82
N GLY A 95 26.80 -6.00 43.29
CA GLY A 95 27.16 -5.68 41.90
C GLY A 95 26.26 -6.42 40.90
N ALA A 96 26.03 -7.72 41.12
CA ALA A 96 25.12 -8.50 40.29
C ALA A 96 23.68 -7.95 40.27
N GLN A 97 23.14 -7.55 41.43
CA GLN A 97 21.80 -6.97 41.50
C GLN A 97 21.69 -5.63 40.76
N GLN A 98 22.73 -4.79 40.82
CA GLN A 98 22.76 -3.53 40.07
C GLN A 98 22.75 -3.78 38.55
N LEU A 99 23.55 -4.76 38.08
CA LEU A 99 23.60 -5.14 36.68
C LEU A 99 22.28 -5.77 36.19
N ASP A 100 21.61 -6.59 37.01
CA ASP A 100 20.29 -7.13 36.68
C ASP A 100 19.25 -6.00 36.54
N GLN A 101 19.25 -5.02 37.45
CA GLN A 101 18.36 -3.86 37.37
C GLN A 101 18.61 -3.05 36.08
N ALA A 102 19.88 -2.76 35.75
CA ALA A 102 20.24 -2.08 34.52
C ALA A 102 19.76 -2.85 33.27
N ARG A 103 19.99 -4.17 33.24
CA ARG A 103 19.55 -5.07 32.16
C ARG A 103 18.02 -5.11 32.00
N ARG A 104 17.27 -5.02 33.11
CA ARG A 104 15.79 -4.92 33.08
C ARG A 104 15.32 -3.58 32.52
N GLY A 105 15.98 -2.49 32.87
CA GLY A 105 15.74 -1.16 32.28
C GLY A 105 15.95 -1.16 30.77
N GLU A 106 17.08 -1.68 30.31
CA GLU A 106 17.38 -1.84 28.87
C GLU A 106 16.33 -2.69 28.14
N GLN A 107 15.83 -3.76 28.77
CA GLN A 107 14.79 -4.58 28.15
C GLN A 107 13.49 -3.82 27.88
N GLN A 108 13.13 -2.84 28.71
CA GLN A 108 11.95 -2.02 28.47
C GLN A 108 12.16 -1.12 27.24
N VAL A 109 13.33 -0.50 27.11
CA VAL A 109 13.72 0.31 25.95
C VAL A 109 13.70 -0.53 24.67
N ILE A 110 14.31 -1.72 24.69
CA ILE A 110 14.30 -2.67 23.57
C ILE A 110 12.87 -3.05 23.17
N ARG A 111 11.96 -3.22 24.13
CA ARG A 111 10.55 -3.55 23.83
C ARG A 111 9.87 -2.40 23.10
N GLN A 112 10.10 -1.16 23.55
CA GLN A 112 9.55 0.04 22.92
C GLN A 112 10.05 0.18 21.47
N GLN A 113 11.35 0.08 21.24
CA GLN A 113 11.92 0.12 19.89
C GLN A 113 11.37 -0.97 18.96
N LYS A 114 11.19 -2.18 19.48
CA LYS A 114 10.55 -3.26 18.70
C LYS A 114 9.11 -2.93 18.31
N GLN A 115 8.37 -2.20 19.14
CA GLN A 115 7.03 -1.76 18.80
C GLN A 115 7.06 -0.68 17.72
N GLU A 116 8.01 0.25 17.80
CA GLU A 116 8.23 1.30 16.79
C GLU A 116 8.60 0.70 15.43
N ILE A 117 9.57 -0.22 15.39
CA ILE A 117 9.94 -0.94 14.15
C ILE A 117 8.72 -1.64 13.54
N LYS A 118 7.93 -2.34 14.37
CA LYS A 118 6.70 -3.01 13.89
C LYS A 118 5.66 -2.03 13.39
N HIS A 119 5.55 -0.86 14.01
CA HIS A 119 4.66 0.19 13.54
C HIS A 119 5.10 0.68 12.15
N ASP A 120 6.39 0.95 11.95
CA ASP A 120 6.89 1.41 10.66
C ASP A 120 6.78 0.33 9.57
N GLU A 121 7.01 -0.95 9.92
CA GLU A 121 6.74 -2.08 9.04
C GLU A 121 5.27 -2.14 8.59
N LYS A 122 4.32 -1.88 9.50
CA LYS A 122 2.89 -1.79 9.15
C LYS A 122 2.61 -0.60 8.23
N VAL A 123 3.19 0.56 8.50
CA VAL A 123 3.03 1.74 7.63
C VAL A 123 3.53 1.42 6.21
N ILE A 124 4.68 0.75 6.08
CA ILE A 124 5.19 0.29 4.78
C ILE A 124 4.19 -0.64 4.11
N ALA A 125 3.66 -1.64 4.84
CA ALA A 125 2.74 -2.62 4.28
C ALA A 125 1.44 -1.96 3.78
N HIS A 126 0.85 -1.05 4.55
CA HIS A 126 -0.32 -0.28 4.14
C HIS A 126 -0.04 0.54 2.87
N ARG A 127 1.06 1.30 2.86
CA ARG A 127 1.43 2.11 1.68
C ARG A 127 1.71 1.27 0.44
N GLN A 128 2.20 0.04 0.61
CA GLN A 128 2.37 -0.89 -0.50
C GLN A 128 1.02 -1.39 -1.03
N ALA A 129 0.06 -1.65 -0.16
CA ALA A 129 -1.29 -2.05 -0.53
C ALA A 129 -2.01 -0.90 -1.27
N ASP A 130 -2.00 0.31 -0.72
CA ASP A 130 -2.61 1.50 -1.34
C ASP A 130 -2.06 1.70 -2.76
N LYS A 131 -0.73 1.70 -2.90
CA LYS A 131 -0.06 1.80 -4.20
C LYS A 131 -0.48 0.68 -5.18
N GLN A 132 -0.70 -0.53 -4.68
CA GLN A 132 -1.09 -1.66 -5.51
C GLN A 132 -2.54 -1.53 -5.95
N GLU A 133 -3.43 -1.05 -5.08
CA GLU A 133 -4.82 -0.74 -5.40
C GLU A 133 -4.89 0.32 -6.51
N THR A 134 -4.14 1.42 -6.40
CA THR A 134 -4.06 2.45 -7.46
C THR A 134 -3.61 1.86 -8.80
N LYS A 135 -2.66 0.90 -8.78
CA LYS A 135 -2.19 0.24 -10.01
C LYS A 135 -3.23 -0.69 -10.61
N ILE A 136 -3.96 -1.45 -9.78
CA ILE A 136 -5.01 -2.37 -10.22
C ILE A 136 -6.16 -1.56 -10.82
N ALA A 137 -6.64 -0.52 -10.13
CA ALA A 137 -7.70 0.35 -10.63
C ALA A 137 -7.36 0.93 -12.01
N ARG A 138 -6.12 1.38 -12.20
CA ARG A 138 -5.64 1.85 -13.52
C ARG A 138 -5.62 0.75 -14.57
N HIS A 139 -5.25 -0.47 -14.20
CA HIS A 139 -5.23 -1.59 -15.12
C HIS A 139 -6.65 -1.97 -15.56
N GLU A 140 -7.58 -2.06 -14.62
CA GLU A 140 -8.99 -2.35 -14.88
C GLU A 140 -9.63 -1.29 -15.80
N GLU A 141 -9.41 0.00 -15.52
CA GLU A 141 -9.87 1.10 -16.37
C GLU A 141 -9.29 1.01 -17.80
N LYS A 142 -8.02 0.61 -17.93
CA LYS A 142 -7.38 0.40 -19.24
C LYS A 142 -8.01 -0.77 -20.01
N VAL A 143 -8.30 -1.88 -19.32
CA VAL A 143 -8.95 -3.05 -19.92
C VAL A 143 -10.35 -2.69 -20.39
N GLN A 144 -11.15 -2.05 -19.53
CA GLN A 144 -12.51 -1.63 -19.86
C GLN A 144 -12.55 -0.69 -21.08
N ARG A 145 -11.66 0.30 -21.14
CA ARG A 145 -11.53 1.17 -22.33
C ARG A 145 -11.15 0.40 -23.59
N HIS A 146 -10.29 -0.61 -23.47
CA HIS A 146 -9.92 -1.44 -24.61
C HIS A 146 -11.12 -2.24 -25.13
N GLU A 147 -11.91 -2.84 -24.24
CA GLU A 147 -13.14 -3.55 -24.60
C GLU A 147 -14.15 -2.64 -25.28
N ASP A 148 -14.37 -1.43 -24.74
CA ASP A 148 -15.30 -0.45 -25.32
C ASP A 148 -14.84 0.03 -26.70
N LYS A 149 -13.52 0.22 -26.89
CA LYS A 149 -12.94 0.52 -28.20
C LYS A 149 -13.19 -0.61 -29.19
N VAL A 150 -12.91 -1.86 -28.81
CA VAL A 150 -13.11 -3.04 -29.68
C VAL A 150 -14.58 -3.19 -30.09
N LYS A 151 -15.51 -3.02 -29.15
CA LYS A 151 -16.97 -3.05 -29.45
C LYS A 151 -17.36 -1.97 -30.47
N ARG A 152 -16.88 -0.74 -30.25
CA ARG A 152 -17.17 0.40 -31.14
C ARG A 152 -16.62 0.19 -32.55
N ASP A 153 -15.38 -0.28 -32.65
CA ASP A 153 -14.73 -0.59 -33.94
C ASP A 153 -15.48 -1.72 -34.66
N HIS A 154 -15.93 -2.75 -33.93
CA HIS A 154 -16.73 -3.86 -34.47
C HIS A 154 -18.10 -3.42 -34.98
N ASP A 155 -18.79 -2.55 -34.25
CA ASP A 155 -20.11 -2.06 -34.67
C ASP A 155 -20.01 -1.07 -35.83
N ALA A 156 -18.96 -0.24 -35.88
CA ALA A 156 -18.67 0.61 -37.03
C ALA A 156 -18.36 -0.20 -38.31
N ALA A 157 -17.73 -1.37 -38.18
CA ALA A 157 -17.42 -2.24 -39.32
C ALA A 157 -18.65 -2.98 -39.90
N LYS A 158 -19.81 -2.92 -39.24
CA LYS A 158 -21.07 -3.54 -39.70
C LYS A 158 -22.00 -2.56 -40.44
N ILE A 159 -21.62 -1.30 -40.53
CA ILE A 159 -22.33 -0.23 -41.25
C ILE A 159 -21.68 -0.06 -42.62
#